data_AF-A0AAF0YT27-F1
#
_entry.id   AF-A0AAF0YT27-F1
#
_cell.length_a   1.000
_cell.length_b   1.000
_cell.length_c   1.000
_cell.angle_alpha   90.00
_cell.angle_beta   90.00
_cell.angle_gamma   90.00
#
_symmetry.space_group_name_H-M   'P 1'
#
loop_
_entity.id
_entity.type
_entity.pdbx_description
1 polymer ?
#
loop_
_entity_poly.entity_id
_entity_poly.type
_entity_poly.pdbx_seq_one_letter_code
_entity_poly.pdbx_strand_id
1 'polypeptide(L)'
;MADLNSDDLNRGDLDTPVAGRRRRWFRMDADAVGAVAEKVARFFGTGEYLVWQTIIVVAWIALNVTGLAFAWDPYPFILLNLAFSTQAAYSAPLILLAQNRQEVRDRHSLQEDRRRAQQTKADTEYLARELASLRLAVGESVTRDYLRDQLEDLQNILERLEAKIDDESAARRSELSSLLTDPTQGDLTDDPGNPRE
;
A
#
# COMPACT_ATOMS: atom_id res chain seq x y z
N MET A 1 -11.09 16.12 -57.15
CA MET A 1 -10.15 16.98 -56.41
C MET A 1 -11.00 18.09 -55.80
N ALA A 2 -10.97 18.24 -54.46
CA ALA A 2 -11.84 19.08 -53.62
C ALA A 2 -13.33 18.64 -53.61
N ASP A 3 -14.08 18.67 -52.52
CA ASP A 3 -13.87 19.22 -51.18
C ASP A 3 -14.82 18.45 -50.26
N LEU A 4 -14.31 17.69 -49.29
CA LEU A 4 -15.12 16.99 -48.30
C LEU A 4 -15.07 17.78 -47.00
N ASN A 5 -16.24 18.28 -46.63
CA ASN A 5 -16.73 18.33 -45.26
C ASN A 5 -16.05 19.32 -44.31
N SER A 6 -16.43 20.59 -44.43
CA SER A 6 -16.11 21.67 -43.48
C SER A 6 -16.90 21.62 -42.17
N ASP A 7 -17.79 20.64 -41.96
CA ASP A 7 -18.70 20.59 -40.81
C ASP A 7 -18.18 19.75 -39.61
N ASP A 8 -17.02 19.09 -39.72
CA ASP A 8 -16.47 18.23 -38.66
C ASP A 8 -15.43 18.89 -37.74
N LEU A 9 -15.05 20.16 -37.97
CA LEU A 9 -13.99 20.81 -37.19
C LEU A 9 -14.48 21.60 -35.96
N ASN A 10 -15.79 21.57 -35.63
CA ASN A 10 -16.36 22.42 -34.58
C ASN A 10 -17.20 21.67 -33.53
N ARG A 11 -16.68 20.54 -33.01
CA ARG A 11 -17.34 19.81 -31.89
C ARG A 11 -16.41 19.36 -30.75
N GLY A 12 -15.15 19.80 -30.72
CA GLY A 12 -14.14 19.24 -29.81
C GLY A 12 -13.68 20.11 -28.64
N ASP A 13 -14.06 21.38 -28.52
CA ASP A 13 -13.38 22.31 -27.61
C ASP A 13 -14.31 22.93 -26.54
N LEU A 14 -15.15 22.11 -25.93
CA LEU A 14 -16.11 22.51 -24.88
C LEU A 14 -15.83 21.84 -23.52
N ASP A 15 -14.58 21.44 -23.26
CA ASP A 15 -14.17 20.79 -22.00
C ASP A 15 -12.99 21.48 -21.31
N THR A 16 -12.97 22.81 -21.32
CA THR A 16 -12.20 23.56 -20.32
C THR A 16 -13.16 24.08 -19.26
N PRO A 17 -13.18 23.50 -18.04
CA PRO A 17 -13.91 24.14 -16.95
C PRO A 17 -13.28 25.51 -16.74
N VAL A 18 -14.06 26.56 -17.03
CA VAL A 18 -13.70 27.94 -16.75
C VAL A 18 -13.49 28.05 -15.24
N ALA A 19 -12.25 27.91 -14.81
CA ALA A 19 -11.84 28.07 -13.42
C ALA A 19 -12.24 29.48 -13.01
N GLY A 20 -13.38 29.56 -12.31
CA GLY A 20 -13.97 30.80 -11.85
C GLY A 20 -12.90 31.65 -11.20
N ARG A 21 -12.73 32.86 -11.73
CA ARG A 21 -11.84 33.90 -11.25
C ARG A 21 -12.20 34.21 -9.80
N ARG A 22 -11.68 33.41 -8.86
CA ARG A 22 -11.93 33.52 -7.44
C ARG A 22 -11.40 34.86 -6.98
N ARG A 23 -12.32 35.73 -6.56
CA ARG A 23 -12.11 37.09 -6.05
C ARG A 23 -10.90 37.13 -5.11
N ARG A 24 -9.81 37.73 -5.60
CA ARG A 24 -8.51 37.87 -4.95
C ARG A 24 -8.47 39.08 -4.01
N TRP A 25 -9.46 39.21 -3.13
CA TRP A 25 -9.55 40.36 -2.22
C TRP A 25 -9.12 40.05 -0.79
N PHE A 26 -8.91 38.77 -0.45
CA PHE A 26 -8.35 38.35 0.83
C PHE A 26 -7.30 37.26 0.64
N ARG A 27 -6.17 37.59 0.00
CA ARG A 27 -4.94 36.85 0.24
C ARG A 27 -4.32 37.42 1.51
N MET A 28 -4.91 37.15 2.67
CA MET A 28 -4.11 37.20 3.89
C MET A 28 -3.08 36.07 3.76
N ASP A 29 -1.80 36.36 3.97
CA ASP A 29 -0.72 35.38 3.87
C ASP A 29 -1.03 34.17 4.75
N ALA A 30 -1.46 33.08 4.11
CA ALA A 30 -1.91 31.86 4.79
C ALA A 30 -0.81 31.28 5.68
N ASP A 31 0.45 31.53 5.30
CA ASP A 31 1.67 31.15 5.99
C ASP A 31 1.90 31.99 7.25
N ALA A 32 1.78 33.33 7.15
CA ALA A 32 1.95 34.21 8.30
C ALA A 32 0.87 33.96 9.37
N VAL A 33 -0.39 33.78 8.93
CA VAL A 33 -1.50 33.45 9.84
C VAL A 33 -1.35 32.02 10.38
N GLY A 34 -0.79 31.10 9.61
CA GLY A 34 -0.51 29.72 10.05
C GLY A 34 0.51 29.68 11.20
N ALA A 35 1.61 30.42 11.08
CA ALA A 35 2.63 30.54 12.12
C ALA A 35 2.09 31.19 13.40
N VAL A 36 1.24 32.22 13.27
CA VAL A 36 0.55 32.84 14.42
C VAL A 36 -0.41 31.84 15.07
N ALA A 37 -1.21 31.11 14.28
CA ALA A 37 -2.12 30.09 14.79
C ALA A 37 -1.39 28.97 15.53
N GLU A 38 -0.23 28.53 15.05
CA GLU A 38 0.58 27.52 15.73
C GLU A 38 1.12 28.00 17.08
N LYS A 39 1.57 29.26 17.14
CA LYS A 39 2.00 29.89 18.40
C LYS A 39 0.84 30.02 19.39
N VAL A 40 -0.31 30.46 18.90
CA VAL A 40 -1.55 30.57 19.68
C VAL A 40 -2.01 29.20 20.19
N ALA A 41 -2.00 28.17 19.33
CA ALA A 41 -2.38 26.80 19.71
C ALA A 41 -1.48 26.23 20.81
N ARG A 42 -0.15 26.42 20.71
CA ARG A 42 0.78 26.01 21.78
C ARG A 42 0.55 26.77 23.10
N PHE A 43 0.20 28.05 23.00
CA PHE A 43 -0.06 28.90 24.15
C PHE A 43 -1.37 28.53 24.88
N PHE A 44 -2.44 28.25 24.14
CA PHE A 44 -3.72 27.81 24.73
C PHE A 44 -3.70 26.32 25.16
N GLY A 45 -2.89 25.47 24.54
CA GLY A 45 -2.82 24.04 24.85
C GLY A 45 -2.14 23.69 26.18
N THR A 46 -1.32 24.59 26.73
CA THR A 46 -0.49 24.33 27.94
C THR A 46 -1.15 24.85 29.23
N GLY A 47 -2.30 25.53 29.15
CA GLY A 47 -3.02 26.08 30.31
C GLY A 47 -2.38 27.33 30.94
N GLU A 48 -1.18 27.73 30.50
CA GLU A 48 -0.42 28.90 30.99
C GLU A 48 -1.18 30.23 30.85
N TYR A 49 -2.01 30.36 29.81
CA TYR A 49 -2.84 31.55 29.61
C TYR A 49 -3.77 31.83 30.79
N LEU A 50 -4.41 30.79 31.34
CA LEU A 50 -5.33 30.95 32.47
C LEU A 50 -4.59 31.41 33.72
N VAL A 51 -3.39 30.89 33.96
CA VAL A 51 -2.55 31.29 35.09
C VAL A 51 -2.17 32.76 34.99
N TRP A 52 -1.67 33.21 33.84
CA TRP A 52 -1.33 34.62 33.62
C TRP A 52 -2.55 35.54 33.74
N GLN A 53 -3.69 35.16 33.16
CA GLN A 53 -4.93 35.93 33.25
C GLN A 53 -5.38 36.10 34.71
N THR A 54 -5.33 35.03 35.51
CA THR A 54 -5.68 35.09 36.94
C THR A 54 -4.72 35.99 37.71
N ILE A 55 -3.40 35.90 37.46
CA ILE A 55 -2.41 36.77 38.11
C ILE A 55 -2.70 38.24 37.82
N ILE A 56 -2.98 38.59 36.57
CA ILE A 56 -3.29 39.98 36.16
C ILE A 56 -4.55 40.48 36.87
N VAL A 57 -5.61 39.68 36.92
CA VAL A 57 -6.87 40.02 37.58
C VAL A 57 -6.67 40.23 39.09
N VAL A 58 -5.97 39.30 39.75
CA VAL A 58 -5.67 39.38 41.19
C VAL A 58 -4.81 40.60 41.48
N ALA A 59 -3.77 40.87 40.67
CA ALA A 59 -2.94 42.05 40.81
C ALA A 59 -3.73 43.35 40.63
N TRP A 60 -4.64 43.41 39.65
CA TRP A 60 -5.51 44.57 39.42
C TRP A 60 -6.41 44.86 40.62
N ILE A 61 -7.06 43.82 41.15
CA ILE A 61 -7.90 43.92 42.34
C ILE A 61 -7.05 44.36 43.54
N ALA A 62 -5.88 43.75 43.76
CA ALA A 62 -4.99 44.08 44.86
C ALA A 62 -4.51 45.55 44.80
N LEU A 63 -4.10 46.03 43.62
CA LEU A 63 -3.66 47.42 43.42
C LEU A 63 -4.79 48.43 43.67
N ASN A 64 -6.02 48.12 43.27
CA ASN A 64 -7.18 48.99 43.52
C ASN A 64 -7.62 48.97 44.99
N VAL A 65 -7.68 47.80 45.63
CA VAL A 65 -8.13 47.64 47.02
C VAL A 65 -7.12 48.22 48.02
N THR A 66 -5.81 48.06 47.76
CA THR A 66 -4.76 48.64 48.63
C THR A 66 -4.65 50.15 48.52
N GLY A 67 -5.44 50.79 47.64
CA GLY A 67 -5.46 52.25 47.47
C GLY A 67 -4.22 52.82 46.78
N LEU A 68 -3.28 51.98 46.34
CA LEU A 68 -2.05 52.39 45.66
C LEU A 68 -2.33 53.15 44.35
N ALA A 69 -3.49 52.91 43.73
CA ALA A 69 -3.89 53.50 42.46
C ALA A 69 -4.98 54.59 42.58
N PHE A 70 -5.12 55.27 43.73
CA PHE A 70 -6.14 56.31 43.93
C PHE A 70 -7.58 55.85 43.62
N ALA A 71 -7.88 54.56 43.83
CA ALA A 71 -9.18 53.95 43.54
C ALA A 71 -9.71 54.29 42.13
N TRP A 72 -8.86 54.16 41.10
CA TRP A 72 -9.28 54.34 39.71
C TRP A 72 -10.43 53.43 39.27
N ASP A 73 -10.62 52.27 39.93
CA ASP A 73 -11.74 51.36 39.70
C ASP A 73 -12.37 50.93 41.05
N PRO A 74 -13.21 51.77 41.69
CA PRO A 74 -13.88 51.42 42.94
C PRO A 74 -14.83 50.23 42.76
N TYR A 75 -15.07 49.47 43.84
CA TYR A 75 -16.05 48.38 43.85
C TYR A 75 -17.41 48.89 43.32
N PRO A 76 -17.99 48.34 42.22
CA PRO A 76 -17.87 46.96 41.71
C PRO A 76 -16.93 46.71 40.50
N PHE A 77 -15.83 47.46 40.34
CA PHE A 77 -14.82 47.28 39.26
C PHE A 77 -15.40 47.39 37.83
N ILE A 78 -15.93 48.57 37.48
CA ILE A 78 -16.60 48.80 36.19
C ILE A 78 -15.65 48.68 35.00
N LEU A 79 -14.39 49.10 35.16
CA LEU A 79 -13.41 49.06 34.07
C LEU A 79 -12.95 47.63 33.78
N LEU A 80 -12.73 46.84 34.84
CA LEU A 80 -12.43 45.42 34.70
C LEU A 80 -13.58 44.68 34.01
N ASN A 81 -14.83 44.95 34.42
CA ASN A 81 -16.01 44.37 33.77
C ASN A 81 -16.15 44.78 32.30
N LEU A 82 -15.90 46.06 31.99
CA LEU A 82 -15.91 46.54 30.61
C LEU A 82 -14.85 45.82 29.77
N ALA A 83 -13.62 45.70 30.30
CA ALA A 83 -12.53 45.00 29.62
C ALA A 83 -12.89 43.53 29.33
N PHE A 84 -13.44 42.81 30.30
CA PHE A 84 -13.90 41.42 30.10
C PHE A 84 -15.05 41.33 29.07
N SER A 85 -15.98 42.28 29.09
CA SER A 85 -17.08 42.33 28.12
C SER A 85 -16.56 42.53 26.70
N THR A 86 -15.62 43.46 26.51
CA THR A 86 -14.96 43.66 25.21
C THR A 86 -14.11 42.46 24.80
N GLN A 87 -13.38 41.85 25.74
CA GLN A 87 -12.59 40.64 25.50
C GLN A 87 -13.46 39.50 24.98
N ALA A 88 -14.60 39.24 25.61
CA ALA A 88 -15.56 38.24 25.15
C ALA A 88 -16.13 38.59 23.77
N ALA A 89 -16.51 39.85 23.55
CA ALA A 89 -17.07 40.32 22.28
C ALA A 89 -16.10 40.17 21.10
N TYR A 90 -14.80 40.41 21.29
CA TYR A 90 -13.79 40.21 20.24
C TYR A 90 -13.32 38.75 20.12
N SER A 91 -13.46 37.94 21.17
CA SER A 91 -13.13 36.51 21.12
C SER A 91 -14.06 35.74 20.18
N ALA A 92 -15.36 36.04 20.18
CA ALA A 92 -16.34 35.36 19.32
C ALA A 92 -15.99 35.37 17.82
N PRO A 93 -15.69 36.51 17.17
CA PRO A 93 -15.31 36.53 15.76
C PRO A 93 -13.93 35.89 15.49
N LEU A 94 -12.98 36.01 16.41
CA LEU A 94 -11.69 35.33 16.29
C LEU A 94 -11.85 33.80 16.33
N ILE A 95 -12.67 33.30 17.25
CA ILE A 95 -12.99 31.89 17.36
C ILE A 95 -13.69 31.41 16.09
N LEU A 96 -14.64 32.19 15.55
CA LEU A 96 -15.33 31.85 14.31
C LEU A 96 -14.36 31.77 13.11
N LEU A 97 -13.39 32.69 13.03
CA LEU A 97 -12.36 32.64 11.99
C LEU A 97 -11.43 31.42 12.14
N ALA A 98 -11.03 31.10 13.38
CA ALA A 98 -10.23 29.92 13.68
C ALA A 98 -10.99 28.63 13.32
N GLN A 99 -12.29 28.55 13.69
CA GLN A 99 -13.16 27.42 13.40
C GLN A 99 -13.39 27.23 11.90
N ASN A 100 -13.71 28.29 11.15
CA ASN A 100 -13.87 28.21 9.69
C ASN A 100 -12.61 27.68 9.00
N ARG A 101 -11.42 28.07 9.48
CA ARG A 101 -10.16 27.58 8.91
C ARG A 101 -9.90 26.12 9.28
N GLN A 102 -10.19 25.74 10.51
CA GLN A 102 -10.09 24.33 10.94
C GLN A 102 -11.03 23.46 10.10
N GLU A 103 -12.28 23.88 9.91
CA GLU A 103 -13.26 23.14 9.11
C GLU A 103 -12.84 23.00 7.64
N VAL A 104 -12.24 24.04 7.05
CA VAL A 104 -11.69 23.97 5.67
C VAL A 104 -10.55 22.95 5.58
N ARG A 105 -9.64 22.95 6.55
CA ARG A 105 -8.54 21.97 6.61
C ARG A 105 -9.07 20.55 6.78
N ASP A 106 -10.01 20.35 7.69
CA ASP A 106 -10.62 19.06 7.99
C ASP A 106 -11.39 18.52 6.78
N ARG A 107 -12.10 19.39 6.05
CA ARG A 107 -12.76 19.03 4.79
C ARG A 107 -11.76 18.57 3.72
N HIS A 108 -10.61 19.25 3.59
CA HIS A 108 -9.58 18.86 2.63
C HIS A 108 -8.98 17.49 2.99
N SER A 109 -8.64 17.27 4.26
CA SER A 109 -8.13 15.96 4.70
C SER A 109 -9.15 14.84 4.50
N LEU A 110 -10.44 15.10 4.76
CA LEU A 110 -11.50 14.11 4.53
C LEU A 110 -11.69 13.78 3.05
N GLN A 111 -11.53 14.77 2.15
CA GLN A 111 -11.60 14.53 0.71
C GLN A 111 -10.42 13.70 0.20
N GLU A 112 -9.21 14.00 0.66
CA GLU A 112 -8.02 13.20 0.33
C GLU A 112 -8.14 11.77 0.84
N ASP A 113 -8.61 11.59 2.07
CA ASP A 113 -8.79 10.27 2.67
C ASP A 113 -9.83 9.44 1.91
N ARG A 114 -10.98 10.04 1.55
CA ARG A 114 -11.98 9.41 0.69
C ARG A 114 -11.41 9.00 -0.67
N ARG A 115 -10.59 9.86 -1.29
CA ARG A 115 -9.94 9.55 -2.58
C ARG A 115 -8.98 8.38 -2.45
N ARG A 116 -8.15 8.35 -1.39
CA ARG A 116 -7.23 7.24 -1.11
C ARG A 116 -7.98 5.94 -0.85
N ALA A 117 -9.08 5.99 -0.09
CA ALA A 117 -9.92 4.83 0.17
C ALA A 117 -10.54 4.27 -1.11
N GLN A 118 -11.01 5.13 -2.02
CA GLN A 118 -11.52 4.73 -3.33
C GLN A 118 -10.44 4.08 -4.20
N GLN A 119 -9.24 4.65 -4.24
CA GLN A 119 -8.10 4.08 -4.97
C GLN A 119 -7.71 2.70 -4.40
N THR A 120 -7.55 2.60 -3.09
CA THR A 120 -7.21 1.34 -2.41
C THR A 120 -8.26 0.26 -2.69
N LYS A 121 -9.55 0.63 -2.68
CA LYS A 121 -10.64 -0.28 -3.02
C LYS A 121 -10.54 -0.75 -4.48
N ALA A 122 -10.31 0.16 -5.42
CA ALA A 122 -10.15 -0.18 -6.83
C ALA A 122 -8.94 -1.09 -7.08
N ASP A 123 -7.80 -0.80 -6.45
CA ASP A 123 -6.60 -1.62 -6.54
C ASP A 123 -6.83 -3.01 -5.96
N THR A 124 -7.56 -3.12 -4.85
CA THR A 124 -7.92 -4.41 -4.25
C THR A 124 -8.86 -5.20 -5.16
N GLU A 125 -9.86 -4.55 -5.76
CA GLU A 125 -10.76 -5.18 -6.73
C GLU A 125 -10.01 -5.64 -7.99
N TYR A 126 -9.05 -4.84 -8.47
CA TYR A 126 -8.19 -5.20 -9.59
C TYR A 126 -7.34 -6.43 -9.26
N LEU A 127 -6.62 -6.41 -8.14
CA LEU A 127 -5.80 -7.54 -7.68
C LEU A 127 -6.64 -8.80 -7.45
N ALA A 128 -7.85 -8.67 -6.92
CA ALA A 128 -8.75 -9.81 -6.73
C ALA A 128 -9.19 -10.42 -8.07
N ARG A 129 -9.48 -9.59 -9.08
CA ARG A 129 -9.81 -10.06 -10.44
C ARG A 129 -8.61 -10.72 -11.10
N GLU A 130 -7.42 -10.15 -10.95
CA GLU A 130 -6.19 -10.70 -11.51
C GLU A 130 -5.80 -12.02 -10.84
N LEU A 131 -5.99 -12.12 -9.52
CA LEU A 131 -5.80 -13.37 -8.80
C LEU A 131 -6.81 -14.43 -9.24
N ALA A 132 -8.06 -14.04 -9.50
CA ALA A 132 -9.09 -14.95 -9.98
C ALA A 132 -8.80 -15.44 -11.42
N SER A 133 -8.39 -14.55 -12.32
CA SER A 133 -8.00 -14.92 -13.70
C SER A 133 -6.76 -15.82 -13.69
N LEU A 134 -5.75 -15.48 -12.88
CA LEU A 134 -4.56 -16.30 -12.70
C LEU A 134 -4.91 -17.68 -12.13
N ARG A 135 -5.80 -17.75 -11.13
CA ARG A 135 -6.27 -19.01 -10.55
C ARG A 135 -6.96 -19.89 -11.59
N LEU A 136 -7.78 -19.31 -12.47
CA LEU A 136 -8.43 -20.05 -13.55
C LEU A 136 -7.40 -20.57 -14.56
N ALA A 137 -6.49 -19.71 -15.01
CA ALA A 137 -5.44 -20.08 -15.97
C ALA A 137 -4.49 -21.17 -15.43
N VAL A 138 -4.11 -21.10 -14.15
CA VAL A 138 -3.27 -22.12 -13.50
C VAL A 138 -4.08 -23.39 -13.18
N GLY A 139 -5.34 -23.23 -12.75
CA GLY A 139 -6.23 -24.34 -12.43
C GLY A 139 -6.50 -25.25 -13.64
N GLU A 140 -6.62 -24.66 -14.83
CA GLU A 140 -6.83 -25.39 -16.09
C GLU A 140 -5.54 -26.03 -16.62
N SER A 141 -4.36 -25.44 -16.39
CA SER A 141 -3.10 -25.89 -17.01
C SER A 141 -2.24 -26.86 -16.18
N VAL A 142 -2.41 -26.99 -14.87
CA VAL A 142 -1.41 -27.71 -14.03
C VAL A 142 -1.86 -29.02 -13.38
N THR A 143 -3.16 -29.30 -13.15
CA THR A 143 -3.46 -30.16 -11.98
C THR A 143 -3.87 -31.61 -12.24
N ARG A 144 -4.22 -32.02 -13.46
CA ARG A 144 -4.65 -33.42 -13.66
C ARG A 144 -4.02 -34.10 -14.85
N ASP A 145 -4.13 -33.52 -16.02
CA ASP A 145 -3.65 -34.19 -17.23
C ASP A 145 -2.13 -34.13 -17.32
N TYR A 146 -1.51 -32.99 -16.98
CA TYR A 146 -0.05 -32.89 -16.87
C TYR A 146 0.55 -33.79 -15.77
N LEU A 147 -0.09 -33.83 -14.60
CA LEU A 147 0.35 -34.73 -13.53
C LEU A 147 0.12 -36.21 -13.87
N ARG A 148 -0.92 -36.55 -14.64
CA ARG A 148 -1.14 -37.90 -15.16
C ARG A 148 -0.11 -38.29 -16.20
N ASP A 149 0.11 -37.45 -17.21
CA ASP A 149 1.10 -37.69 -18.25
C ASP A 149 2.49 -37.88 -17.63
N GLN A 150 2.89 -37.01 -16.69
CA GLN A 150 4.18 -37.16 -15.99
C GLN A 150 4.26 -38.45 -15.17
N LEU A 151 3.18 -38.89 -14.53
CA LEU A 151 3.14 -40.16 -13.80
C LEU A 151 3.19 -41.37 -14.74
N GLU A 152 2.51 -41.30 -15.89
CA GLU A 152 2.49 -42.36 -16.90
C GLU A 152 3.83 -42.49 -17.61
N ASP A 153 4.50 -41.37 -17.89
CA ASP A 153 5.83 -41.34 -18.47
C ASP A 153 6.87 -41.91 -17.48
N LEU A 154 6.78 -41.54 -16.20
CA LEU A 154 7.60 -42.17 -15.15
C LEU A 154 7.35 -43.68 -15.02
N GLN A 155 6.09 -44.11 -15.15
CA GLN A 155 5.74 -45.54 -15.08
C GLN A 155 6.32 -46.31 -16.27
N ASN A 156 6.22 -45.76 -17.49
CA ASN A 156 6.82 -46.34 -18.69
C ASN A 156 8.35 -46.42 -18.62
N ILE A 157 9.01 -45.41 -18.03
CA ILE A 157 10.46 -45.41 -17.83
C ILE A 157 10.86 -46.53 -16.87
N LEU A 158 10.13 -46.69 -15.76
CA LEU A 158 10.37 -47.77 -14.79
C LEU A 158 10.18 -49.15 -15.42
N GLU A 159 9.11 -49.35 -16.19
CA GLU A 159 8.84 -50.63 -16.87
C GLU A 159 9.93 -50.96 -17.90
N ARG A 160 10.42 -49.98 -18.65
CA ARG A 160 11.57 -50.16 -19.55
C ARG A 160 12.84 -50.52 -18.81
N LEU A 161 13.09 -49.93 -17.63
CA LEU A 161 14.24 -50.27 -16.81
C LEU A 161 14.13 -51.71 -16.29
N GLU A 162 12.96 -52.11 -15.81
CA GLU A 162 12.71 -53.45 -15.29
C GLU A 162 12.89 -54.51 -16.38
N ALA A 163 12.30 -54.32 -17.56
CA ALA A 163 12.49 -55.23 -18.69
C ALA A 163 13.98 -55.36 -19.09
N LYS A 164 14.73 -54.26 -19.04
CA LYS A 164 16.16 -54.27 -19.39
C LYS A 164 17.01 -55.02 -18.35
N ILE A 165 16.64 -54.93 -17.07
CA ILE A 165 17.28 -55.68 -15.98
C ILE A 165 16.95 -57.18 -16.09
N ASP A 166 15.72 -57.54 -16.43
CA ASP A 166 15.31 -58.93 -16.63
C ASP A 166 16.04 -59.57 -17.83
N ASP A 167 16.15 -58.86 -18.96
CA ASP A 167 16.93 -59.31 -20.12
C ASP A 167 18.41 -59.50 -19.79
N GLU A 168 19.03 -58.54 -19.09
CA GLU A 168 20.44 -58.63 -18.72
C GLU A 168 20.68 -59.78 -17.74
N SER A 169 19.78 -59.98 -16.79
CA SER A 169 19.89 -61.06 -15.82
C SER A 169 19.55 -62.44 -16.41
N ALA A 170 18.71 -62.53 -17.45
CA ALA A 170 18.49 -63.75 -18.23
C ALA A 170 19.71 -64.10 -19.11
N ALA A 171 20.32 -63.11 -19.79
CA ALA A 171 21.54 -63.29 -20.57
C ALA A 171 22.69 -63.80 -19.70
N ARG A 172 22.90 -63.19 -18.52
CA ARG A 172 23.92 -63.60 -17.56
C ARG A 172 23.69 -65.02 -17.01
N ARG A 173 22.42 -65.45 -16.90
CA ARG A 173 22.03 -66.81 -16.47
C ARG A 173 22.31 -67.86 -17.54
N SER A 174 22.06 -67.52 -18.81
CA SER A 174 22.38 -68.35 -19.97
C SER A 174 23.88 -68.57 -20.11
N GLU A 175 24.67 -67.49 -19.97
CA GLU A 175 26.13 -67.54 -19.99
C GLU A 175 26.70 -68.38 -18.84
N LEU A 176 26.14 -68.26 -17.63
CA LEU A 176 26.54 -69.12 -16.51
C LEU A 176 26.21 -70.61 -16.77
N SER A 177 25.06 -70.89 -17.41
CA SER A 177 24.65 -72.24 -17.77
C SER A 177 25.52 -72.85 -18.88
N SER A 178 25.97 -72.07 -19.85
CA SER A 178 26.87 -72.54 -20.90
C SER A 178 28.25 -72.89 -20.35
N LEU A 179 28.76 -72.10 -19.39
CA LEU A 179 30.02 -72.38 -18.68
C LEU A 179 29.94 -73.64 -17.80
N LEU A 180 28.77 -73.99 -17.28
CA LEU A 180 28.55 -75.23 -16.53
C LEU A 180 28.38 -76.47 -17.42
N THR A 181 28.08 -76.29 -18.71
CA THR A 181 27.77 -77.39 -19.65
C THR A 181 28.96 -77.81 -20.50
N ASP A 182 30.11 -77.12 -20.42
CA ASP A 182 31.31 -77.49 -21.19
C ASP A 182 32.08 -78.64 -20.49
N PRO A 183 32.08 -79.87 -21.03
CA PRO A 183 32.95 -80.91 -20.51
C PRO A 183 34.35 -80.66 -21.08
N THR A 184 35.32 -80.38 -20.21
CA THR A 184 36.75 -80.29 -20.57
C THR A 184 37.18 -81.54 -21.34
N GLN A 185 37.23 -81.43 -22.68
CA GLN A 185 37.70 -82.49 -23.55
C GLN A 185 39.22 -82.41 -23.61
N GLY A 186 39.87 -83.35 -22.93
CA GLY A 186 41.31 -83.51 -22.89
C GLY A 186 41.91 -83.71 -24.27
N ASP A 187 42.80 -82.80 -24.62
CA ASP A 187 43.72 -82.86 -25.74
C ASP A 187 44.85 -83.87 -25.46
N LEU A 188 44.98 -84.87 -26.33
CA LEU A 188 46.15 -85.75 -26.43
C LEU A 188 46.46 -85.96 -27.93
N THR A 189 47.11 -84.95 -28.50
CA THR A 189 48.32 -85.02 -29.36
C THR A 189 48.60 -86.29 -30.18
N ASP A 190 48.63 -86.08 -31.51
CA ASP A 190 49.57 -86.56 -32.54
C ASP A 190 50.55 -87.72 -32.25
N ASP A 191 50.63 -88.69 -33.18
CA ASP A 191 51.87 -89.02 -33.92
C ASP A 191 51.60 -89.95 -35.14
N PRO A 192 52.04 -89.63 -36.37
CA PRO A 192 51.84 -90.44 -37.57
C PRO A 192 53.06 -91.35 -37.87
N GLY A 193 52.84 -92.64 -38.15
CA GLY A 193 53.97 -93.55 -38.40
C GLY A 193 53.69 -94.91 -39.05
N ASN A 194 53.67 -94.89 -40.38
CA ASN A 194 54.35 -95.86 -41.27
C ASN A 194 53.66 -97.22 -41.63
N PRO A 195 53.80 -97.72 -42.89
CA PRO A 195 53.06 -98.86 -43.46
C PRO A 195 53.92 -100.12 -43.67
N ARG A 196 53.32 -101.31 -43.60
CA ARG A 196 53.70 -102.65 -44.17
C ARG A 196 52.44 -103.53 -44.02
N GLU A 197 51.97 -104.37 -44.92
CA GLU A 197 52.52 -105.20 -46.01
C GLU A 197 51.40 -105.51 -47.02
#